data_AF-W1XUN0-F1
#
_entry.id   AF-W1XUN0-F1
#
_cell.length_a   1.000
_cell.length_b   1.000
_cell.length_c   1.000
_cell.angle_alpha   90.00
_cell.angle_beta   90.00
_cell.angle_gamma   90.00
#
_symmetry.space_group_name_H-M   'P 1'
#
loop_
_entity.id
_entity.type
_entity.pdbx_description
1 polymer ?
#
loop_
_entity_poly.entity_id
_entity_poly.type
_entity_poly.pdbx_seq_one_letter_code
_entity_poly.pdbx_strand_id
1 'polypeptide(L)'
;LVDMIDLELFTGDDQVKETVAYAHAHDVKVVMSNHDFHKTPEAEEIIARLRKMQSFDADIPKIALMPQSTSDVLTLLAATLE
;
A
#
# COMPACT_ATOMS: atom_id res chain seq x y z
N LEU A 1 20.94 5.28 -10.14
CA LEU A 1 19.50 5.16 -9.84
C LEU A 1 19.34 4.97 -8.35
N VAL A 2 18.15 5.19 -7.79
CA VAL A 2 17.82 4.78 -6.41
C VAL A 2 17.48 3.30 -6.41
N ASP A 3 17.60 2.62 -5.26
CA ASP A 3 17.26 1.19 -5.16
C ASP A 3 15.75 0.96 -5.19
N MET A 4 14.99 1.90 -4.61
CA MET A 4 13.54 1.80 -4.45
C MET A 4 12.86 3.17 -4.53
N ILE A 5 11.59 3.17 -4.91
CA ILE A 5 10.68 4.32 -4.84
C ILE A 5 9.44 3.99 -4.02
N ASP A 6 8.80 5.02 -3.45
CA ASP A 6 7.44 4.93 -2.89
C ASP A 6 6.45 5.45 -3.93
N LEU A 7 5.33 4.75 -4.13
CA LEU A 7 4.29 5.11 -5.09
C LEU A 7 2.91 4.96 -4.44
N GLU A 8 2.13 6.04 -4.35
CA GLU A 8 0.81 5.98 -3.73
C GLU A 8 -0.21 5.22 -4.61
N LEU A 9 -0.91 4.25 -4.03
CA LEU A 9 -1.92 3.43 -4.71
C LEU A 9 -3.05 4.27 -5.34
N PHE A 10 -3.39 5.42 -4.74
CA PHE A 10 -4.50 6.28 -5.16
C PHE A 10 -4.09 7.44 -6.07
N THR A 11 -2.87 7.43 -6.62
CA THR A 11 -2.48 8.37 -7.69
C THR A 11 -3.31 8.16 -8.97
N GLY A 12 -3.74 6.92 -9.24
CA GLY A 12 -4.61 6.54 -10.36
C GLY A 12 -4.13 5.26 -11.02
N ASP A 13 -5.04 4.31 -11.27
CA ASP A 13 -4.68 2.93 -11.65
C ASP A 13 -3.76 2.85 -12.89
N ASP A 14 -4.00 3.64 -13.93
CA ASP A 14 -3.18 3.65 -15.15
C ASP A 14 -1.77 4.22 -14.88
N GLN A 15 -1.69 5.36 -14.18
CA GLN A 15 -0.41 6.00 -13.84
C GLN A 15 0.43 5.12 -12.91
N VAL A 16 -0.21 4.43 -11.97
CA VAL A 16 0.47 3.49 -11.07
C VAL A 16 1.08 2.35 -11.87
N LYS A 17 0.30 1.70 -12.74
CA LYS A 17 0.79 0.57 -13.56
C LYS A 17 1.92 0.98 -14.50
N GLU A 18 1.80 2.14 -15.17
CA GLU A 18 2.86 2.68 -16.02
C GLU A 18 4.15 2.94 -15.24
N THR A 19 4.04 3.53 -14.04
CA THR A 19 5.19 3.85 -13.19
C THR A 19 5.86 2.59 -12.64
N VAL A 20 5.08 1.58 -12.23
CA VAL A 20 5.61 0.27 -11.80
C VAL A 20 6.40 -0.38 -12.92
N ALA A 21 5.81 -0.46 -14.13
CA ALA A 21 6.49 -1.04 -15.29
C ALA A 21 7.80 -0.29 -15.63
N TYR A 22 7.79 1.05 -15.52
CA TYR A 22 8.97 1.86 -15.75
C TYR A 22 10.07 1.63 -14.69
N ALA A 23 9.69 1.54 -13.40
CA ALA A 23 10.63 1.26 -12.32
C ALA A 23 11.29 -0.12 -12.50
N HIS A 24 10.50 -1.15 -12.78
CA HIS A 24 10.99 -2.50 -13.00
C HIS A 24 11.88 -2.62 -14.23
N ALA A 25 11.60 -1.88 -15.30
CA ALA A 25 12.47 -1.81 -16.48
C ALA A 25 13.88 -1.22 -16.20
N HIS A 26 14.06 -0.59 -15.04
CA HIS A 26 15.32 0.00 -14.57
C HIS A 26 15.87 -0.69 -13.32
N ASP A 27 15.40 -1.90 -13.00
CA ASP A 27 15.78 -2.67 -11.82
C ASP A 27 15.53 -1.95 -10.48
N VAL A 28 14.57 -1.01 -10.44
CA VAL A 28 14.15 -0.28 -9.23
C VAL A 28 12.92 -0.94 -8.63
N LYS A 29 12.91 -1.14 -7.30
CA LYS A 29 11.77 -1.74 -6.58
C LYS A 29 10.73 -0.73 -6.16
N VAL A 30 9.48 -1.16 -6.04
CA VAL A 30 8.35 -0.29 -5.70
C VAL A 30 7.76 -0.66 -4.35
N VAL A 31 7.85 0.28 -3.40
CA VAL A 31 7.03 0.29 -2.18
C VAL A 31 5.72 1.00 -2.52
N MET A 32 4.65 0.24 -2.77
CA MET A 32 3.37 0.86 -3.08
C MET A 32 2.64 1.19 -1.78
N SER A 33 2.27 2.45 -1.59
CA SER A 33 1.81 2.96 -0.30
C SER A 33 0.36 3.41 -0.31
N ASN A 34 -0.30 3.32 0.83
CA ASN A 34 -1.58 3.97 1.09
C ASN A 34 -1.59 4.53 2.51
N HIS A 35 -2.18 5.72 2.67
CA HIS A 35 -2.23 6.43 3.94
C HIS A 35 -3.67 6.90 4.22
N ASP A 36 -4.15 6.69 5.45
CA ASP A 36 -5.36 7.34 5.96
C ASP A 36 -5.02 8.07 7.26
N PHE A 37 -4.94 9.40 7.17
CA PHE A 37 -4.55 10.25 8.29
C PHE A 37 -5.69 10.54 9.27
N HIS A 38 -6.91 10.05 9.00
CA HIS A 38 -8.10 10.41 9.77
C HIS A 38 -8.69 9.22 10.53
N LYS A 39 -8.56 8.00 10.00
CA LYS A 39 -9.16 6.80 10.58
C LYS A 39 -8.37 5.52 10.28
N THR A 40 -8.77 4.45 10.97
CA THR A 40 -8.43 3.07 10.63
C THR A 40 -9.68 2.41 10.03
N PRO A 41 -9.67 2.03 8.73
CA PRO A 41 -10.76 1.29 8.11
C PRO A 41 -10.88 -0.13 8.68
N GLU A 42 -11.97 -0.83 8.34
CA GLU A 42 -12.18 -2.23 8.71
C GLU A 42 -11.06 -3.13 8.15
N ALA A 43 -10.78 -4.24 8.84
CA ALA A 43 -9.67 -5.13 8.49
C ALA A 43 -9.78 -5.66 7.04
N GLU A 44 -10.99 -5.98 6.57
CA GLU A 44 -11.22 -6.44 5.20
C GLU A 44 -10.85 -5.38 4.15
N GLU A 45 -11.08 -4.10 4.46
CA GLU A 45 -10.69 -3.01 3.57
C GLU A 45 -9.16 -2.81 3.56
N ILE A 46 -8.50 -2.94 4.70
CA ILE A 46 -7.03 -2.93 4.80
C ILE A 46 -6.44 -4.04 3.91
N ILE A 47 -6.93 -5.27 4.08
CA ILE A 47 -6.50 -6.44 3.31
C ILE A 47 -6.78 -6.24 1.82
N ALA A 48 -7.96 -5.71 1.46
CA ALA A 48 -8.31 -5.45 0.06
C ALA A 48 -7.37 -4.43 -0.60
N ARG A 49 -6.98 -3.36 0.11
CA ARG A 49 -6.04 -2.36 -0.40
C ARG A 49 -4.64 -2.95 -0.59
N LEU A 50 -4.15 -3.74 0.38
CA LEU A 50 -2.85 -4.42 0.28
C LEU A 50 -2.83 -5.44 -0.87
N ARG A 51 -3.90 -6.23 -1.04
CA ARG A 51 -4.05 -7.16 -2.17
C ARG A 51 -4.16 -6.43 -3.51
N LYS A 52 -4.78 -5.26 -3.54
CA LYS A 52 -4.79 -4.41 -4.74
C LYS A 52 -3.37 -3.98 -5.12
N MET A 53 -2.54 -3.58 -4.17
CA MET A 53 -1.12 -3.26 -4.43
C MET A 53 -0.36 -4.46 -5.01
N GLN A 54 -0.58 -5.66 -4.46
CA GLN A 54 0.00 -6.89 -5.01
C GLN A 54 -0.47 -7.15 -6.46
N SER A 55 -1.76 -6.92 -6.76
CA SER A 55 -2.29 -7.07 -8.12
C SER A 55 -1.72 -6.05 -9.13
N PHE A 56 -1.09 -4.98 -8.64
CA PHE A 56 -0.41 -3.97 -9.44
C PHE A 56 1.12 -4.16 -9.42
N ASP A 57 1.60 -5.37 -9.09
CA ASP A 57 3.01 -5.75 -9.06
C ASP A 57 3.89 -4.92 -8.10
N ALA A 58 3.32 -4.44 -6.98
CA ALA A 58 4.12 -3.85 -5.90
C ALA A 58 5.10 -4.89 -5.32
N ASP A 59 6.38 -4.54 -5.22
CA ASP A 59 7.37 -5.40 -4.55
C ASP A 59 7.12 -5.44 -3.03
N ILE A 60 6.72 -4.30 -2.44
CA ILE A 60 6.38 -4.17 -1.02
C ILE A 60 5.11 -3.32 -0.86
N PRO A 61 3.94 -3.93 -0.60
CA PRO A 61 2.75 -3.22 -0.16
C PRO A 61 2.96 -2.56 1.21
N LYS A 62 2.53 -1.30 1.36
CA LYS A 62 2.66 -0.52 2.60
C LYS A 62 1.34 0.19 2.90
N ILE A 63 0.91 0.13 4.16
CA ILE A 63 -0.22 0.92 4.63
C ILE A 63 0.11 1.59 5.97
N ALA A 64 -0.35 2.83 6.17
CA ALA A 64 -0.29 3.50 7.47
C ALA A 64 -1.58 4.26 7.74
N LEU A 65 -2.15 4.06 8.93
CA LEU A 65 -3.52 4.46 9.27
C LEU A 65 -3.53 5.18 10.61
N MET A 66 -4.55 6.01 10.83
CA MET A 66 -4.71 6.79 12.06
C MET A 66 -5.69 6.10 13.01
N PRO A 67 -5.23 5.51 14.13
CA PRO A 67 -6.15 4.94 15.11
C PRO A 67 -6.94 6.04 15.83
N GLN A 68 -8.25 5.88 15.95
CA GLN A 68 -9.15 6.70 16.76
C GLN A 68 -9.50 6.01 18.10
N SER A 69 -9.08 4.75 18.26
CA SER A 69 -9.22 3.98 19.48
C SER A 69 -8.06 2.98 19.65
N THR A 70 -7.89 2.39 20.83
CA THR A 70 -6.97 1.26 21.01
C THR A 70 -7.39 0.02 20.23
N SER A 71 -8.71 -0.13 19.96
CA SER A 71 -9.22 -1.23 19.14
C SER A 71 -8.72 -1.14 17.70
N ASP A 72 -8.59 0.07 17.16
CA ASP A 72 -8.10 0.30 15.80
C ASP A 72 -6.66 -0.21 15.61
N VAL A 73 -5.83 -0.08 16.64
CA VAL A 73 -4.47 -0.67 16.61
C VAL A 73 -4.54 -2.19 16.48
N LEU A 74 -5.47 -2.83 17.18
CA LEU A 74 -5.70 -4.26 17.07
C LEU A 74 -6.29 -4.64 15.71
N THR A 75 -7.18 -3.83 15.14
CA THR A 75 -7.70 -4.00 13.77
C THR A 75 -6.57 -4.01 12.75
N LEU A 76 -5.62 -3.08 12.86
CA LEU A 76 -4.45 -3.06 11.97
C LEU A 76 -3.56 -4.30 12.13
N LEU A 77 -3.29 -4.72 13.37
CA LEU A 77 -2.50 -5.94 13.63
C LEU A 77 -3.20 -7.20 13.14
N ALA A 78 -4.53 -7.29 13.32
CA ALA A 78 -5.33 -8.40 12.82
C ALA A 78 -5.28 -8.47 11.29
N ALA A 79 -5.48 -7.35 10.60
CA ALA A 79 -5.36 -7.28 9.14
C ALA A 79 -3.95 -7.62 8.62
N THR A 80 -2.91 -7.41 9.44
CA THR A 80 -1.52 -7.76 9.09
C THR A 80 -1.23 -9.26 9.21
N LEU A 81 -2.01 -9.99 10.00
CA LEU A 81 -1.83 -11.42 10.25
C LEU A 81 -2.41 -12.32 9.16
N GLU A 82 -3.44 -11.84 8.45
CA GLU A 82 -4.22 -12.56 7.41
C GLU A 82 -3.58 -12.54 6.01
#